data_AF-A0A2E7ZUT7-F1
#
_entry.id   AF-A0A2E7ZUT7-F1
#
_cell.length_a   1.000
_cell.length_b   1.000
_cell.length_c   1.000
_cell.angle_alpha   90.00
_cell.angle_beta   90.00
_cell.angle_gamma   90.00
#
_symmetry.space_group_name_H-M   'P 1'
#
loop_
_entity.id
_entity.type
_entity.pdbx_description
1 polymer ?
#
loop_
_entity_poly.entity_id
_entity_poly.type
_entity_poly.pdbx_seq_one_letter_code
_entity_poly.pdbx_strand_id
1 'polypeptide(L)'
;MHSAVMADLQPWDFQQLTAGGTRETAKAYRVFRVYLELGSNRTIKTAAEVAGEDVAVSKQFSSRYNWQQRTALYDAHMVSLWGKQVREEFETTHKKELMKFRKDQQRRAEKLGKVADLLIEVTSGTLEDMVASGEPVDRNQLAAIASTAAKLSDAAMNTAAAALGVDDLMEAIAPDVD
;
A
#
# COMPACT_ATOMS: atom_id res chain seq x y z
N MET A 1 -25.83 17.88 -37.44
CA MET A 1 -25.84 17.79 -35.96
C MET A 1 -26.03 16.34 -35.56
N HIS A 2 -25.38 15.92 -34.47
CA HIS A 2 -25.30 14.56 -33.89
C HIS A 2 -24.13 13.68 -34.34
N SER A 3 -22.90 14.16 -34.11
CA SER A 3 -21.81 13.28 -33.69
C SER A 3 -21.63 13.48 -32.18
N ALA A 4 -22.46 12.79 -31.41
CA ALA A 4 -22.45 12.86 -29.95
C ALA A 4 -21.80 11.57 -29.42
N VAL A 5 -20.62 11.72 -28.81
CA VAL A 5 -20.08 10.91 -27.72
C VAL A 5 -20.37 9.40 -27.86
N MET A 6 -19.64 8.71 -28.73
CA MET A 6 -19.37 7.30 -28.47
C MET A 6 -18.35 7.25 -27.33
N ALA A 7 -18.84 7.37 -26.10
CA ALA A 7 -18.08 6.88 -24.96
C ALA A 7 -17.68 5.44 -25.30
N ASP A 8 -16.41 5.09 -25.10
CA ASP A 8 -15.89 3.74 -25.36
C ASP A 8 -16.68 2.72 -24.55
N LEU A 9 -17.76 2.20 -25.15
CA LEU A 9 -18.65 1.22 -24.53
C LEU A 9 -17.80 0.02 -24.18
N GLN A 10 -17.71 -0.27 -22.89
CA GLN A 10 -16.98 -1.43 -22.45
C GLN A 10 -17.72 -2.68 -22.91
N PRO A 11 -17.01 -3.80 -23.13
CA PRO A 11 -17.62 -5.05 -23.57
C PRO A 11 -18.77 -5.50 -22.66
N TRP A 12 -18.75 -5.15 -21.37
CA TRP A 12 -19.80 -5.49 -20.41
C TRP A 12 -20.96 -4.48 -20.32
N ASP A 13 -20.91 -3.36 -21.03
CA ASP A 13 -21.99 -2.35 -21.02
C ASP A 13 -23.18 -2.76 -21.88
N PHE A 14 -24.32 -2.09 -21.66
CA PHE A 14 -25.54 -2.25 -22.45
C PHE A 14 -25.33 -1.77 -23.90
N GLN A 15 -26.23 -2.18 -24.79
CA GLN A 15 -26.27 -1.80 -26.21
C GLN A 15 -25.22 -2.47 -27.11
N GLN A 16 -24.69 -3.63 -26.69
CA GLN A 16 -23.82 -4.43 -27.55
C GLN A 16 -24.53 -4.81 -28.85
N LEU A 17 -23.77 -4.89 -29.93
CA LEU A 17 -24.25 -5.33 -31.23
C LEU A 17 -23.77 -6.74 -31.50
N THR A 18 -24.66 -7.57 -32.05
CA THR A 18 -24.27 -8.83 -32.68
C THR A 18 -23.41 -8.58 -33.92
N ALA A 19 -22.72 -9.60 -34.43
CA ALA A 19 -22.00 -9.52 -35.71
C ALA A 19 -22.90 -9.10 -36.89
N GLY A 20 -24.21 -9.39 -36.82
CA GLY A 20 -25.22 -8.97 -37.80
C GLY A 20 -25.85 -7.60 -37.52
N GLY A 21 -25.28 -6.78 -36.62
CA GLY A 21 -25.78 -5.44 -36.30
C GLY A 21 -27.05 -5.38 -35.44
N THR A 22 -27.57 -6.52 -34.98
CA THR A 22 -28.73 -6.55 -34.05
C THR A 22 -28.32 -6.05 -32.67
N ARG A 23 -29.07 -5.10 -32.11
CA ARG A 23 -28.81 -4.50 -30.80
C ARG A 23 -29.23 -5.41 -29.65
N GLU A 24 -28.49 -5.34 -28.54
CA GLU A 24 -28.85 -5.99 -27.28
C GLU A 24 -30.18 -5.43 -26.75
N THR A 25 -31.10 -6.35 -26.42
CA THR A 25 -32.36 -5.97 -25.79
C THR A 25 -32.14 -5.72 -24.31
N ALA A 26 -32.92 -4.81 -23.69
CA ALA A 26 -32.87 -4.56 -22.25
C ALA A 26 -33.08 -5.85 -21.43
N LYS A 27 -33.93 -6.75 -21.95
CA LYS A 27 -34.18 -8.07 -21.38
C LYS A 27 -32.93 -8.95 -21.35
N ALA A 28 -32.21 -9.04 -22.48
CA ALA A 28 -30.95 -9.79 -22.56
C ALA A 28 -29.89 -9.20 -21.62
N TYR A 29 -29.76 -7.88 -21.59
CA TYR A 29 -28.79 -7.21 -20.73
C TYR A 29 -29.09 -7.39 -19.24
N ARG A 30 -30.36 -7.36 -18.83
CA ARG A 30 -30.75 -7.63 -17.43
C ARG A 30 -30.27 -9.00 -16.96
N VAL A 31 -30.44 -10.04 -17.78
CA VAL A 31 -29.97 -11.39 -17.44
C VAL A 31 -28.44 -11.45 -17.46
N PHE A 32 -27.80 -10.76 -18.41
CA PHE A 32 -26.34 -10.67 -18.47
C PHE A 32 -25.74 -9.99 -17.22
N ARG A 33 -26.39 -8.95 -16.68
CA ARG A 33 -25.97 -8.29 -15.44
C ARG A 33 -25.96 -9.25 -14.26
N VAL A 34 -27.02 -10.03 -14.09
CA VAL A 34 -27.07 -11.08 -13.07
C VAL A 34 -25.97 -12.12 -13.33
N TYR A 35 -25.76 -12.52 -14.58
CA TYR A 35 -24.70 -13.46 -14.94
C TYR A 35 -23.30 -12.95 -14.57
N LEU A 36 -23.02 -11.64 -14.72
CA LEU A 36 -21.78 -11.00 -14.28
C LEU A 36 -21.64 -11.01 -12.76
N GLU A 37 -22.69 -10.61 -12.04
CA GLU A 37 -22.69 -10.47 -10.57
C GLU A 37 -22.53 -11.81 -9.84
N LEU A 38 -22.87 -12.93 -10.49
CA LEU A 38 -22.67 -14.28 -9.92
C LEU A 38 -21.20 -14.72 -9.85
N GLY A 39 -20.27 -14.04 -10.54
CA GLY A 39 -18.84 -14.30 -10.44
C GLY A 39 -18.47 -15.77 -10.72
N SER A 40 -17.79 -16.42 -9.77
CA SER A 40 -17.35 -17.82 -9.85
C SER A 40 -18.50 -18.83 -9.83
N ASN A 41 -19.67 -18.46 -9.31
CA ASN A 41 -20.86 -19.32 -9.29
C ASN A 41 -21.73 -19.15 -10.54
N ARG A 42 -21.26 -18.40 -11.55
CA ARG A 42 -22.09 -18.11 -12.72
C ARG A 42 -22.40 -19.36 -13.52
N THR A 43 -23.68 -19.54 -13.78
CA THR A 43 -24.17 -20.42 -14.85
C THR A 43 -25.31 -19.72 -15.55
N ILE A 44 -25.54 -20.03 -16.83
CA ILE A 44 -26.68 -19.46 -17.57
C ILE A 44 -28.00 -19.84 -16.89
N LYS A 45 -28.08 -21.06 -16.33
CA LYS A 45 -29.24 -21.55 -15.59
C LYS A 45 -29.52 -20.68 -14.36
N THR A 46 -28.53 -20.49 -13.50
CA THR A 46 -28.66 -19.70 -12.28
C THR A 46 -28.98 -18.23 -12.60
N ALA A 47 -28.33 -17.65 -13.62
CA ALA A 47 -28.63 -16.27 -14.03
C ALA A 47 -30.07 -16.12 -14.56
N ALA A 48 -30.56 -17.10 -15.32
CA ALA A 48 -31.93 -17.11 -15.82
C ALA A 48 -32.95 -17.23 -14.67
N GLU A 49 -32.72 -18.16 -13.74
CA GLU A 49 -33.56 -18.36 -12.56
C GLU A 49 -33.65 -17.08 -11.70
N VAL A 50 -32.50 -16.48 -11.38
CA VAL A 50 -32.45 -15.23 -10.58
C VAL A 50 -33.08 -14.05 -11.33
N ALA A 51 -32.92 -13.97 -12.65
CA ALA A 51 -33.50 -12.90 -13.47
C ALA A 51 -34.98 -13.14 -13.85
N GLY A 52 -35.57 -14.26 -13.42
CA GLY A 52 -36.94 -14.65 -13.77
C GLY A 52 -37.15 -14.92 -15.26
N GLU A 53 -36.13 -15.47 -15.93
CA GLU A 53 -36.13 -15.73 -17.37
C GLU A 53 -36.07 -17.22 -17.70
N ASP A 54 -36.59 -17.60 -18.87
CA ASP A 54 -36.43 -18.95 -19.38
C ASP A 54 -34.96 -19.27 -19.70
N VAL A 55 -34.53 -20.49 -19.34
CA VAL A 55 -33.15 -20.94 -19.49
C VAL A 55 -32.78 -21.09 -20.96
N ALA A 56 -33.70 -21.56 -21.83
CA ALA A 56 -33.43 -21.70 -23.25
C ALA A 56 -33.31 -20.34 -23.93
N VAL A 57 -34.16 -19.37 -23.56
CA VAL A 57 -34.03 -17.96 -24.00
C VAL A 57 -32.70 -17.37 -23.55
N SER A 58 -32.30 -17.60 -22.30
CA SER A 58 -31.04 -17.08 -21.75
C SER A 58 -29.81 -17.69 -22.42
N LYS A 59 -29.86 -18.97 -22.83
CA LYS A 59 -28.81 -19.60 -23.65
C LYS A 59 -28.68 -18.93 -25.02
N GLN A 60 -29.80 -18.58 -25.65
CA GLN A 60 -29.78 -17.83 -26.92
C GLN A 60 -29.17 -16.45 -26.74
N PHE A 61 -29.53 -15.71 -25.69
CA PHE A 61 -28.92 -14.42 -25.39
C PHE A 61 -27.41 -14.55 -25.16
N SER A 62 -26.99 -15.54 -24.36
CA SER A 62 -25.59 -15.77 -24.06
C SER A 62 -24.74 -15.98 -25.31
N SER A 63 -25.19 -16.83 -26.23
CA SER A 63 -24.49 -17.06 -27.50
C SER A 63 -24.58 -15.85 -28.42
N ARG A 64 -25.76 -15.24 -28.56
CA ARG A 64 -25.99 -14.11 -29.47
C ARG A 64 -25.14 -12.89 -29.11
N TYR A 65 -24.95 -12.63 -27.83
CA TYR A 65 -24.25 -11.45 -27.32
C TYR A 65 -22.91 -11.80 -26.66
N ASN A 66 -22.31 -12.94 -27.00
CA ASN A 66 -20.95 -13.35 -26.61
C ASN A 66 -20.64 -13.16 -25.11
N TRP A 67 -21.56 -13.59 -24.23
CA TRP A 67 -21.43 -13.32 -22.79
C TRP A 67 -20.15 -13.85 -22.18
N GLN A 68 -19.64 -14.99 -22.65
CA GLN A 68 -18.39 -15.60 -22.18
C GLN A 68 -17.20 -14.67 -22.42
N GLN A 69 -17.09 -14.11 -23.63
CA GLN A 69 -15.99 -13.20 -23.96
C GLN A 69 -16.09 -11.89 -23.17
N ARG A 70 -17.29 -11.30 -23.10
CA ARG A 70 -17.55 -10.07 -22.34
C ARG A 70 -17.22 -10.25 -20.86
N THR A 71 -17.59 -11.41 -20.32
CA THR A 71 -17.27 -11.82 -18.95
C THR A 71 -15.77 -11.94 -18.73
N ALA A 72 -15.05 -12.62 -19.61
CA ALA A 72 -13.61 -12.78 -19.45
C ALA A 72 -12.89 -11.42 -19.43
N LEU A 73 -13.33 -10.47 -20.27
CA LEU A 73 -12.83 -9.10 -20.27
C LEU A 73 -13.19 -8.34 -18.99
N TYR A 74 -14.41 -8.51 -18.49
CA TYR A 74 -14.83 -7.94 -17.21
C TYR A 74 -14.02 -8.49 -16.04
N ASP A 75 -13.85 -9.80 -15.97
CA ASP A 75 -13.11 -10.47 -14.90
C ASP A 75 -11.63 -10.03 -14.92
N ALA A 76 -11.01 -9.93 -16.10
CA ALA A 76 -9.66 -9.40 -16.25
C ALA A 76 -9.55 -7.94 -15.78
N HIS A 77 -10.53 -7.11 -16.13
CA HIS A 77 -10.61 -5.72 -15.68
C HIS A 77 -10.78 -5.63 -14.15
N MET A 78 -11.63 -6.46 -13.55
CA MET A 78 -11.85 -6.50 -12.10
C MET A 78 -10.60 -6.98 -11.35
N VAL A 79 -9.88 -7.98 -11.88
CA VAL A 79 -8.59 -8.41 -11.33
C VAL A 79 -7.57 -7.27 -11.38
N SER A 80 -7.52 -6.51 -12.48
CA SER A 80 -6.66 -5.33 -12.57
C SER A 80 -7.03 -4.25 -11.55
N LEU A 81 -8.33 -3.95 -11.38
CA LEU A 81 -8.78 -2.94 -10.41
C LEU A 81 -8.48 -3.36 -8.98
N TRP A 82 -8.79 -4.60 -8.59
CA TRP A 82 -8.46 -5.12 -7.27
C TRP A 82 -6.95 -5.18 -7.05
N GLY A 83 -6.17 -5.55 -8.06
CA GLY A 83 -4.71 -5.51 -7.99
C GLY A 83 -4.18 -4.11 -7.71
N LYS A 84 -4.75 -3.08 -8.36
CA LYS A 84 -4.42 -1.67 -8.10
C LYS A 84 -4.83 -1.25 -6.68
N GLN A 85 -6.04 -1.55 -6.25
CA GLN A 85 -6.51 -1.18 -4.92
C GLN A 85 -5.68 -1.84 -3.80
N VAL A 86 -5.42 -3.15 -3.91
CA VAL A 86 -4.58 -3.88 -2.95
C VAL A 86 -3.16 -3.29 -2.92
N ARG A 87 -2.62 -2.91 -4.08
CA ARG A 87 -1.32 -2.25 -4.17
C ARG A 87 -1.33 -0.88 -3.50
N GLU A 88 -2.33 -0.04 -3.75
CA GLU A 88 -2.48 1.27 -3.11
C GLU A 88 -2.64 1.15 -1.58
N GLU A 89 -3.43 0.18 -1.12
CA GLU A 89 -3.59 -0.11 0.31
C GLU A 89 -2.27 -0.59 0.95
N PHE A 90 -1.53 -1.45 0.24
CA PHE A 90 -0.21 -1.91 0.67
C PHE A 90 0.80 -0.75 0.73
N GLU A 91 0.89 0.06 -0.32
CA GLU A 91 1.77 1.24 -0.38
C GLU A 91 1.43 2.23 0.74
N THR A 92 0.15 2.48 1.00
CA THR A 92 -0.31 3.34 2.09
C THR A 92 0.06 2.79 3.46
N THR A 93 -0.13 1.48 3.67
CA THR A 93 0.21 0.81 4.93
C THR A 93 1.72 0.83 5.16
N HIS A 94 2.48 0.50 4.12
CA HIS A 94 3.93 0.49 4.16
C HIS A 94 4.51 1.88 4.44
N LYS A 95 3.99 2.94 3.80
CA LYS A 95 4.35 4.34 4.12
C LYS A 95 4.11 4.68 5.60
N LYS A 96 2.97 4.26 6.17
CA LYS A 96 2.67 4.49 7.60
C LYS A 96 3.65 3.77 8.51
N GLU A 97 4.02 2.54 8.17
CA GLU A 97 4.99 1.76 8.94
C GLU A 97 6.39 2.38 8.88
N LEU A 98 6.84 2.82 7.70
CA LEU A 98 8.11 3.52 7.53
C LEU A 98 8.16 4.82 8.32
N MET A 99 7.09 5.64 8.26
CA MET A 99 7.00 6.87 9.06
C MET A 99 7.05 6.58 10.57
N LYS A 100 6.36 5.54 11.03
CA LYS A 100 6.40 5.12 12.43
C LYS A 100 7.80 4.70 12.83
N PHE A 101 8.46 3.87 12.02
CA PHE A 101 9.83 3.43 12.24
C PHE A 101 10.79 4.61 12.32
N ARG A 102 10.74 5.56 11.36
CA ARG A 102 11.54 6.79 11.36
C ARG A 102 11.39 7.56 12.69
N LYS A 103 10.15 7.81 13.11
CA LYS A 103 9.85 8.53 14.35
C LYS A 103 10.40 7.80 15.57
N ASP A 104 10.29 6.48 15.61
CA ASP A 104 10.85 5.68 16.69
C ASP A 104 12.37 5.69 16.72
N GLN A 105 13.04 5.66 15.55
CA GLN A 105 14.50 5.78 15.47
C GLN A 105 14.98 7.15 15.92
N GLN A 106 14.36 8.23 15.44
CA GLN A 106 14.69 9.59 15.89
C GLN A 106 14.57 9.72 17.41
N ARG A 107 13.46 9.25 17.99
CA ARG A 107 13.24 9.27 19.44
C ARG A 107 14.29 8.45 20.20
N ARG A 108 14.75 7.32 19.65
CA ARG A 108 15.81 6.50 20.24
C ARG A 108 17.16 7.22 20.18
N ALA A 109 17.50 7.81 19.03
CA ALA A 109 18.74 8.57 18.84
C ALA A 109 18.81 9.74 19.83
N GLU A 110 17.73 10.52 19.96
CA GLU A 110 17.64 11.62 20.92
C GLU A 110 17.85 11.16 22.37
N LYS A 111 17.28 10.02 22.76
CA LYS A 111 17.46 9.47 24.10
C LYS A 111 18.89 8.99 24.34
N LEU A 112 19.48 8.29 23.37
CA LEU A 112 20.86 7.81 23.47
C LEU A 112 21.85 8.97 23.55
N GLY A 113 21.65 10.00 22.73
CA GLY A 113 22.44 11.24 22.77
C GLY A 113 22.37 11.90 24.14
N LYS A 114 21.17 12.12 24.69
CA LYS A 114 21.01 12.70 26.03
C LYS A 114 21.70 11.90 27.15
N VAL A 115 21.67 10.56 27.07
CA VAL A 115 22.38 9.72 28.05
C VAL A 115 23.89 9.83 27.88
N ALA A 116 24.39 9.88 26.65
CA ALA A 116 25.80 10.10 26.38
C ALA A 116 26.27 11.46 26.92
N ASP A 117 25.51 12.52 26.66
CA ASP A 117 25.78 13.88 27.16
C ASP A 117 25.82 13.92 28.69
N LEU A 118 24.84 13.31 29.35
CA LEU A 118 24.78 13.24 30.81
C LEU A 118 25.97 12.46 31.40
N LEU A 119 26.37 11.35 30.76
CA LEU A 119 27.56 10.60 31.19
C LEU A 119 28.83 11.44 31.04
N ILE A 120 28.96 12.20 29.95
CA ILE A 120 30.09 13.12 29.75
C ILE A 120 30.09 14.20 30.83
N GLU A 121 28.95 14.84 31.08
CA GLU A 121 28.81 15.91 32.07
C GLU A 121 29.15 15.43 33.49
N VAL A 122 28.53 14.34 33.96
CA VAL A 122 28.79 13.79 35.30
C VAL A 122 30.25 13.38 35.46
N THR A 123 30.84 12.78 34.43
CA THR A 123 32.25 12.37 34.48
C THR A 123 33.20 13.55 34.49
N SER A 124 32.87 14.61 33.73
CA SER A 124 33.67 15.83 33.67
C SER A 124 33.62 16.59 35.00
N GLY A 125 32.44 16.73 35.60
CA GLY A 125 32.29 17.34 36.93
C GLY A 125 33.01 16.55 38.03
N THR A 126 32.86 15.21 38.04
CA THR A 126 33.57 14.36 39.01
C THR A 126 35.08 14.48 38.86
N LEU A 127 35.58 14.56 37.62
CA LEU A 127 37.00 14.78 37.33
C LEU A 127 37.50 16.11 37.89
N GLU A 128 36.75 17.19 37.66
CA GLU A 128 37.09 18.52 38.15
C GLU A 128 37.16 18.55 39.68
N ASP A 129 36.20 17.92 40.36
CA ASP A 129 36.14 17.83 41.83
C ASP A 129 37.32 17.02 42.40
N MET A 130 37.67 15.89 41.79
CA MET A 130 38.82 15.07 42.21
C MET A 130 40.14 15.83 42.03
N VAL A 131 40.30 16.56 40.92
CA VAL A 131 41.48 17.40 40.68
C VAL A 131 41.56 18.55 41.70
N ALA A 132 40.44 19.22 41.98
CA ALA A 132 40.39 20.33 42.93
C ALA A 132 40.67 19.90 44.38
N SER A 133 40.26 18.69 44.75
CA SER A 133 40.47 18.11 46.09
C SER A 133 41.85 17.43 46.27
N GLY A 134 42.63 17.29 45.20
CA GLY A 134 43.93 16.60 45.22
C GLY A 134 43.80 15.08 45.38
N GLU A 135 42.61 14.53 45.17
CA GLU A 135 42.33 13.10 45.29
C GLU A 135 42.86 12.35 44.06
N PRO A 136 43.50 11.18 44.22
CA PRO A 136 44.02 10.42 43.10
C PRO A 136 42.89 9.91 42.20
N VAL A 137 42.95 10.26 40.92
CA VAL A 137 41.98 9.89 39.91
C VAL A 137 42.19 8.45 39.41
N ASP A 138 41.17 7.59 39.52
CA ASP A 138 41.20 6.24 38.94
C ASP A 138 41.01 6.30 37.41
N ARG A 139 42.13 6.17 36.70
CA ARG A 139 42.20 6.20 35.24
C ARG A 139 41.36 5.12 34.56
N ASN A 140 41.15 3.96 35.20
CA ASN A 140 40.41 2.86 34.61
C ASN A 140 38.90 3.14 34.57
N GLN A 141 38.35 3.76 35.62
CA GLN A 141 36.94 4.12 35.67
C GLN A 141 36.61 5.21 34.64
N LEU A 142 37.50 6.20 34.48
CA LEU A 142 37.35 7.23 33.45
C LEU A 142 37.37 6.67 32.04
N ALA A 143 38.31 5.77 31.75
CA ALA A 143 38.39 5.13 30.44
C ALA A 143 37.11 4.33 30.15
N ALA A 144 36.54 3.66 31.17
CA ALA A 144 35.28 2.92 31.03
C ALA A 144 34.08 3.83 30.76
N ILE A 145 33.97 4.97 31.45
CA ILE A 145 32.85 5.90 31.24
C ILE A 145 32.99 6.62 29.90
N ALA A 146 34.19 7.11 29.54
CA ALA A 146 34.45 7.71 28.25
C ALA A 146 34.16 6.73 27.09
N SER A 147 34.55 5.46 27.23
CA SER A 147 34.22 4.42 26.25
C SER A 147 32.71 4.18 26.15
N THR A 148 32.00 4.22 27.26
CA THR A 148 30.53 4.03 27.29
C THR A 148 29.82 5.20 26.62
N ALA A 149 30.22 6.43 26.93
CA ALA A 149 29.70 7.63 26.29
C ALA A 149 29.94 7.61 24.77
N ALA A 150 31.16 7.30 24.33
CA ALA A 150 31.49 7.18 22.91
C ALA A 150 30.60 6.16 22.19
N LYS A 151 30.42 4.96 22.76
CA LYS A 151 29.55 3.92 22.20
C LYS A 151 28.09 4.35 22.10
N LEU A 152 27.59 5.10 23.09
CA LEU A 152 26.23 5.61 23.08
C LEU A 152 26.05 6.71 22.03
N SER A 153 27.04 7.59 21.86
CA SER A 153 27.07 8.59 20.79
C SER A 153 27.10 7.93 19.40
N ASP A 154 27.97 6.94 19.18
CA ASP A 154 28.03 6.19 17.92
C ASP A 154 26.69 5.48 17.64
N ALA A 155 26.09 4.87 18.66
CA ALA A 155 24.79 4.24 18.53
C ALA A 155 23.69 5.27 18.18
N ALA A 156 23.71 6.45 18.81
CA ALA A 156 22.79 7.53 18.48
C ALA A 156 22.94 8.00 17.03
N MET A 157 24.18 8.21 16.56
CA MET A 157 24.47 8.62 15.19
C MET A 157 24.03 7.59 14.16
N ASN A 158 24.32 6.30 14.39
CA ASN A 158 23.87 5.22 13.52
C ASN A 158 22.34 5.08 13.47
N THR A 159 21.69 5.27 14.61
CA THR A 159 20.22 5.27 14.73
C THR A 159 19.60 6.44 13.95
N ALA A 160 20.21 7.63 14.05
CA ALA A 160 19.78 8.81 13.29
C ALA A 160 20.01 8.62 11.78
N ALA A 161 21.14 8.04 11.37
CA ALA A 161 21.41 7.71 9.96
C ALA A 161 20.37 6.74 9.40
N ALA A 162 19.95 5.73 10.18
CA ALA A 162 18.87 4.84 9.79
C ALA A 162 17.52 5.58 9.60
N ALA A 163 17.25 6.62 10.39
CA ALA A 163 16.06 7.45 10.21
C ALA A 163 16.12 8.29 8.93
N LEU A 164 17.31 8.79 8.55
CA LEU A 164 17.52 9.52 7.29
C LEU A 164 17.38 8.62 6.07
N GLY A 165 17.93 7.39 6.10
CA GLY A 165 17.76 6.44 5.00
C GLY A 165 16.30 6.03 4.75
N VAL A 166 15.42 6.19 5.75
CA VAL A 166 13.98 6.00 5.56
C VAL A 166 13.36 7.12 4.73
N ASP A 167 13.90 8.34 4.79
CA ASP A 167 13.43 9.45 3.95
C ASP A 167 13.72 9.18 2.47
N ASP A 168 14.92 8.69 2.15
CA ASP A 168 15.29 8.28 0.79
C ASP A 168 14.36 7.16 0.28
N LEU A 169 14.03 6.18 1.13
CA LEU A 169 13.09 5.12 0.78
C LEU A 169 11.67 5.65 0.55
N MET A 170 11.23 6.63 1.34
CA MET A 170 9.92 7.25 1.20
C MET A 170 9.80 8.06 -0.10
N GLU A 171 10.87 8.77 -0.49
CA GLU A 171 10.98 9.47 -1.78
C GLU A 171 10.93 8.48 -2.95
N ALA A 172 11.67 7.37 -2.87
CA ALA A 172 11.66 6.32 -3.88
C ALA A 172 10.30 5.60 -4.05
N ILE A 173 9.46 5.57 -3.01
CA ILE A 173 8.09 5.02 -3.06
C ILE A 173 7.08 6.08 -3.57
N ALA A 174 7.46 7.36 -3.64
CA ALA A 174 6.62 8.44 -4.14
C ALA A 174 7.21 9.14 -5.40
N PRO A 175 7.70 8.41 -6.43
CA PRO A 175 8.45 9.05 -7.50
C PRO A 175 7.62 9.93 -8.44
N ASP A 176 6.28 9.91 -8.39
CA ASP A 176 5.44 10.73 -9.28
C ASP A 176 4.23 11.29 -8.53
N VAL A 177 4.32 12.55 -8.11
CA VAL A 177 3.18 13.47 -7.98
C VAL A 177 3.57 14.77 -8.68
N ASP A 178 3.48 14.76 -10.02
CA ASP A 178 3.30 15.95 -10.85
C ASP A 178 1.90 15.90 -11.48
#